data_AF-A0A085NU39-F1
#
_entry.id   AF-A0A085NU39-F1
#
_cell.length_a   1.000
_cell.length_b   1.000
_cell.length_c   1.000
_cell.angle_alpha   90.00
_cell.angle_beta   90.00
_cell.angle_gamma   90.00
#
_symmetry.space_group_name_H-M   'P 1'
#
loop_
_entity.id
_entity.type
_entity.pdbx_description
1 polymer ?
#
loop_
_entity_poly.entity_id
_entity_poly.type
_entity_poly.pdbx_seq_one_letter_code
_entity_poly.pdbx_strand_id
1 'polypeptide(L)'
;MDTYGTDGSIDVRLIPEFDGSHEQSIMEWLEKVELVCKLRGVKDVASVIPLRLTGGAFAVYLQLPDDDRKSVEKVKQALLSAFAGDPFVAYDQFVSRRLGSTESPDLFLAELRRLASLCDIVSEKALACAFVAGLPEGVRQLLRAGSRMEELSLAQMLARARAILTDECPATVRDACLSARQSGPTAQTAVRGLRCYACGGRNHFARDCLARRQSSSVSNRNGGQDSRHPARNHGFRRLGAATSRRQGNEDGVEESAPASFPRVH
;
A
#
# COMPACT_ATOMS: atom_id res chain seq x y z
N MET A 1 47.50 -25.47 -32.44
CA MET A 1 47.10 -24.08 -32.09
C MET A 1 46.20 -24.22 -30.90
N ASP A 2 46.81 -24.24 -29.73
CA ASP A 2 46.12 -24.62 -28.51
C ASP A 2 45.35 -23.41 -28.00
N THR A 3 44.03 -23.55 -27.94
CA THR A 3 43.16 -22.53 -27.36
C THR A 3 43.38 -22.55 -25.85
N TYR A 4 44.36 -21.78 -25.39
CA TYR A 4 44.52 -21.46 -23.97
C TYR A 4 43.20 -20.88 -23.47
N GLY A 5 42.45 -21.68 -22.72
CA GLY A 5 41.33 -21.18 -21.96
C GLY A 5 41.88 -20.13 -21.01
N THR A 6 41.39 -18.89 -21.13
CA THR A 6 41.62 -17.87 -20.10
C THR A 6 40.95 -18.37 -18.83
N ASP A 7 41.76 -18.97 -17.95
CA ASP A 7 41.35 -19.33 -16.61
C ASP A 7 41.02 -18.03 -15.87
N GLY A 8 39.72 -17.76 -15.76
CA GLY A 8 39.20 -16.45 -15.42
C GLY A 8 39.42 -16.15 -13.94
N SER A 9 40.58 -15.58 -13.59
CA SER A 9 40.90 -15.22 -12.21
C SER A 9 39.81 -14.33 -11.62
N ILE A 10 39.07 -14.85 -10.66
CA ILE A 10 37.99 -14.14 -9.99
C ILE A 10 38.58 -13.21 -8.93
N ASP A 11 38.33 -11.91 -9.06
CA ASP A 11 38.51 -10.99 -7.93
C ASP A 11 37.43 -11.29 -6.90
N VAL A 12 37.78 -12.10 -5.91
CA VAL A 12 36.89 -12.54 -4.84
C VAL A 12 36.38 -11.38 -3.98
N ARG A 13 36.99 -10.18 -4.04
CA ARG A 13 36.55 -8.98 -3.32
C ARG A 13 35.23 -8.41 -3.85
N LEU A 14 34.78 -8.83 -5.04
CA LEU A 14 33.45 -8.53 -5.59
C LEU A 14 32.33 -9.20 -4.78
N ILE A 15 32.66 -10.29 -4.08
CA ILE A 15 31.78 -11.02 -3.17
C ILE A 15 32.05 -10.49 -1.74
N PRO A 16 31.03 -10.02 -1.00
CA PRO A 16 31.20 -9.61 0.39
C PRO A 16 31.53 -10.81 1.28
N GLU A 17 32.14 -10.57 2.44
CA GLU A 17 32.30 -11.63 3.43
C GLU A 17 30.95 -11.99 4.06
N PHE A 18 30.75 -13.28 4.35
CA PHE A 18 29.62 -13.78 5.09
C PHE A 18 30.10 -14.57 6.31
N ASP A 19 29.75 -14.07 7.50
CA ASP A 19 30.18 -14.61 8.80
C ASP A 19 29.13 -15.52 9.47
N GLY A 20 27.89 -15.47 8.99
CA GLY A 20 26.73 -16.14 9.57
C GLY A 20 25.81 -15.22 10.40
N SER A 21 26.06 -13.91 10.43
CA SER A 21 25.22 -12.93 11.14
C SER A 21 23.88 -12.69 10.43
N HIS A 22 22.88 -12.23 11.21
CA HIS A 22 21.54 -11.89 10.68
C HIS A 22 21.51 -10.58 9.87
N GLU A 23 22.61 -9.84 9.76
CA GLU A 23 22.68 -8.60 8.98
C GLU A 23 22.65 -8.84 7.46
N GLN A 24 23.04 -10.04 7.02
CA GLN A 24 23.04 -10.45 5.61
C GLN A 24 22.26 -11.74 5.41
N SER A 25 21.36 -11.76 4.42
CA SER A 25 20.68 -12.99 4.03
C SER A 25 21.64 -13.95 3.33
N ILE A 26 21.77 -15.18 3.84
CA ILE A 26 22.51 -16.25 3.17
C ILE A 26 22.00 -16.51 1.73
N MET A 27 20.70 -16.35 1.48
CA MET A 27 20.14 -16.55 0.13
C MET A 27 20.65 -15.49 -0.85
N GLU A 28 20.56 -14.22 -0.48
CA GLU A 28 21.05 -13.10 -1.30
C GLU A 28 22.57 -13.17 -1.51
N TRP A 29 23.30 -13.60 -0.48
CA TRP A 29 24.73 -13.83 -0.58
C TRP A 29 25.07 -14.93 -1.58
N LEU A 30 24.39 -16.08 -1.51
CA LEU A 30 24.58 -17.20 -2.45
C LEU A 30 24.18 -16.81 -3.89
N GLU A 31 23.07 -16.10 -4.08
CA GLU A 31 22.68 -15.56 -5.39
C GLU A 31 23.74 -14.61 -5.95
N LYS A 32 24.34 -13.77 -5.10
CA LYS A 32 25.43 -12.88 -5.49
C LYS A 32 26.71 -13.64 -5.85
N VAL A 33 27.08 -14.68 -5.11
CA VAL A 33 28.21 -15.57 -5.45
C VAL A 33 27.99 -16.20 -6.83
N GLU A 34 26.82 -16.80 -7.06
CA GLU A 34 26.47 -17.44 -8.34
C GLU A 34 26.47 -16.44 -9.51
N LEU A 35 25.92 -15.24 -9.29
CA LEU A 35 25.93 -14.17 -10.28
C LEU A 35 27.35 -13.71 -10.63
N VAL A 36 28.22 -13.50 -9.64
CA VAL A 36 29.63 -13.11 -9.89
C VAL A 36 30.38 -14.24 -10.61
N CYS A 37 30.25 -15.49 -10.18
CA CYS A 37 30.86 -16.63 -10.86
C CYS A 37 30.41 -16.73 -12.33
N LYS A 38 29.10 -16.62 -12.59
CA LYS A 38 28.52 -16.61 -13.94
C LYS A 38 29.07 -15.48 -14.81
N LEU A 39 29.16 -14.26 -14.27
CA LEU A 39 29.69 -13.10 -15.00
C LEU A 39 31.22 -13.15 -15.21
N ARG A 40 31.94 -13.94 -14.42
CA ARG A 40 33.40 -14.16 -14.55
C ARG A 40 33.76 -15.46 -15.29
N GLY A 41 32.78 -16.27 -15.67
CA GLY A 41 33.00 -17.55 -16.37
C GLY A 41 33.50 -18.69 -15.46
N VAL A 42 33.44 -18.52 -14.14
CA VAL A 42 33.85 -19.55 -13.17
C VAL A 42 32.80 -20.66 -13.14
N LYS A 43 33.23 -21.89 -13.43
CA LYS A 43 32.36 -23.08 -13.46
C LYS A 43 32.26 -23.76 -12.10
N ASP A 44 33.37 -23.82 -11.36
CA ASP A 44 33.40 -24.39 -10.02
C ASP A 44 33.03 -23.32 -8.98
N VAL A 45 31.75 -23.26 -8.65
CA VAL A 45 31.22 -22.36 -7.61
C VAL A 45 31.53 -22.89 -6.20
N ALA A 46 31.70 -24.21 -6.04
CA ALA A 46 31.92 -24.84 -4.75
C ALA A 46 33.25 -24.41 -4.12
N SER A 47 34.31 -24.24 -4.92
CA SER A 47 35.59 -23.71 -4.43
C SER A 47 35.61 -22.20 -4.18
N VAL A 48 34.70 -21.41 -4.78
CA VAL A 48 34.61 -19.95 -4.55
C VAL A 48 33.94 -19.61 -3.23
N ILE A 49 32.86 -20.32 -2.87
CA ILE A 49 32.10 -20.10 -1.61
C ILE A 49 33.02 -19.97 -0.38
N PRO A 50 33.88 -20.95 -0.03
CA PRO A 50 34.69 -20.89 1.20
C PRO A 50 35.71 -19.74 1.22
N LEU A 51 36.10 -19.16 0.08
CA LEU A 51 37.05 -18.04 0.03
C LEU A 51 36.50 -16.75 0.67
N ARG A 52 35.17 -16.66 0.83
CA ARG A 52 34.47 -15.48 1.35
C ARG A 52 33.53 -15.81 2.52
N LEU A 53 33.56 -17.04 3.01
CA LEU A 53 33.02 -17.39 4.32
C LEU A 53 34.01 -16.97 5.41
N THR A 54 33.51 -16.44 6.52
CA THR A 54 34.27 -16.13 7.73
C THR A 54 33.50 -16.65 8.96
N GLY A 55 34.06 -16.45 10.16
CA GLY A 55 33.34 -16.68 11.42
C GLY A 55 32.65 -18.04 11.54
N GLY A 56 31.38 -18.02 11.96
CA GLY A 56 30.55 -19.21 12.12
C GLY A 56 30.23 -19.90 10.80
N ALA A 57 30.05 -19.14 9.72
CA ALA A 57 29.75 -19.71 8.40
C ALA A 57 30.89 -20.55 7.84
N PHE A 58 32.15 -20.13 8.03
CA PHE A 58 33.30 -20.96 7.66
C PHE A 58 33.43 -22.19 8.56
N ALA A 59 33.08 -22.08 9.85
CA ALA A 59 33.07 -23.24 10.76
C ALA A 59 32.06 -24.32 10.33
N VAL A 60 30.89 -23.94 9.79
CA VAL A 60 29.92 -24.87 9.21
C VAL A 60 30.49 -25.57 7.96
N TYR A 61 31.15 -24.83 7.07
CA TYR A 61 31.83 -25.43 5.90
C TYR A 61 32.92 -26.44 6.29
N LEU A 62 33.70 -26.16 7.34
CA LEU A 62 34.71 -27.08 7.85
C LEU A 62 34.12 -28.34 8.50
N GLN A 63 32.86 -28.34 8.94
CA GLN A 63 32.19 -29.54 9.47
C GLN A 63 31.69 -30.49 8.36
N LEU A 64 31.66 -30.05 7.10
CA LEU A 64 31.26 -30.90 5.98
C LEU A 64 32.32 -31.96 5.64
N PRO A 65 31.92 -33.19 5.28
CA PRO A 65 32.80 -34.18 4.67
C PRO A 65 33.49 -33.65 3.40
N ASP A 66 34.71 -34.11 3.13
CA ASP A 66 35.50 -33.65 1.97
C ASP A 66 34.82 -33.91 0.61
N ASP A 67 33.94 -34.91 0.51
CA ASP A 67 33.15 -35.17 -0.70
C ASP A 67 31.94 -34.23 -0.83
N ASP A 68 31.28 -33.88 0.27
CA ASP A 68 30.18 -32.90 0.25
C ASP A 68 30.70 -31.49 -0.09
N ARG A 69 31.92 -31.13 0.35
CA ARG A 69 32.56 -29.85 0.00
C ARG A 69 32.80 -29.65 -1.51
N LYS A 70 32.79 -30.73 -2.30
CA LYS A 70 32.95 -30.69 -3.77
C LYS A 70 31.62 -30.43 -4.50
N SER A 71 30.47 -30.58 -3.83
CA SER A 71 29.16 -30.30 -4.39
C SER A 71 28.67 -28.92 -3.93
N VAL A 72 28.41 -28.03 -4.90
CA VAL A 72 27.84 -26.72 -4.62
C VAL A 72 26.47 -26.84 -3.96
N GLU A 73 25.68 -27.85 -4.34
CA GLU A 73 24.35 -28.13 -3.78
C GLU A 73 24.45 -28.50 -2.29
N LYS A 74 25.39 -29.37 -1.92
CA LYS A 74 25.62 -29.76 -0.52
C LYS A 74 26.13 -28.61 0.33
N VAL A 75 27.09 -27.84 -0.18
CA VAL A 75 27.60 -26.63 0.51
C VAL A 75 26.48 -25.60 0.70
N LYS A 76 25.69 -25.32 -0.34
CA LYS A 76 24.52 -24.43 -0.25
C LYS A 76 23.51 -24.95 0.78
N GLN A 77 23.15 -26.23 0.72
CA GLN A 77 22.18 -26.83 1.63
C GLN A 77 22.64 -26.72 3.10
N ALA A 78 23.92 -26.93 3.38
CA ALA A 78 24.47 -26.82 4.73
C ALA A 78 24.44 -25.39 5.27
N LEU A 79 24.84 -24.41 4.44
CA LEU A 79 24.78 -23.00 4.81
C LEU A 79 23.34 -22.50 4.99
N LEU A 80 22.42 -22.91 4.11
CA LEU A 80 20.99 -22.62 4.27
C LEU A 80 20.44 -23.27 5.55
N SER A 81 20.76 -24.53 5.83
CA SER A 81 20.31 -25.22 7.04
C SER A 81 20.86 -24.62 8.34
N ALA A 82 21.97 -23.88 8.29
CA ALA A 82 22.59 -23.26 9.46
C ALA A 82 22.23 -21.76 9.64
N PHE A 83 21.96 -21.04 8.54
CA PHE A 83 21.83 -19.57 8.55
C PHE A 83 20.57 -19.03 7.85
N ALA A 84 19.69 -19.87 7.29
CA ALA A 84 18.41 -19.40 6.80
C ALA A 84 17.58 -18.83 7.97
N GLY A 85 16.87 -17.73 7.72
CA GLY A 85 15.97 -17.16 8.70
C GLY A 85 14.79 -18.09 9.00
N ASP A 86 14.29 -18.05 10.23
CA ASP A 86 13.11 -18.80 10.65
C ASP A 86 11.88 -18.37 9.79
N PRO A 87 11.20 -19.30 9.09
CA PRO A 87 10.04 -18.99 8.26
C PRO A 87 8.86 -18.35 9.02
N PHE A 88 8.68 -18.66 10.30
CA PHE A 88 7.65 -18.05 11.15
C PHE A 88 8.01 -16.60 11.50
N VAL A 89 9.29 -16.31 11.72
CA VAL A 89 9.78 -14.92 11.91
C VAL A 89 9.68 -14.13 10.61
N ALA A 90 10.00 -14.73 9.47
CA ALA A 90 9.81 -14.11 8.15
C ALA A 90 8.33 -13.80 7.88
N TYR A 91 7.41 -14.69 8.28
CA TYR A 91 5.97 -14.47 8.19
C TYR A 91 5.48 -13.31 9.08
N ASP A 92 5.92 -13.25 10.34
CA ASP A 92 5.56 -12.14 11.23
C ASP A 92 6.08 -10.79 10.68
N GLN A 93 7.33 -10.75 10.21
CA GLN A 93 7.89 -9.59 9.52
C GLN A 93 7.06 -9.21 8.28
N PHE A 94 6.66 -10.18 7.46
CA PHE A 94 5.84 -9.95 6.26
C PHE A 94 4.48 -9.31 6.59
N VAL A 95 3.76 -9.83 7.59
CA VAL A 95 2.44 -9.32 8.00
C VAL A 95 2.54 -7.98 8.75
N SER A 96 3.60 -7.78 9.51
CA SER A 96 3.84 -6.57 10.30
C SER A 96 4.47 -5.42 9.49
N ARG A 97 5.04 -5.68 8.31
CA ARG A 97 5.72 -4.65 7.48
C ARG A 97 4.78 -3.51 7.10
N ARG A 98 5.24 -2.27 7.33
CA ARG A 98 4.60 -1.03 6.87
C ARG A 98 5.58 -0.23 6.02
N LEU A 99 5.08 0.53 5.05
CA LEU A 99 5.88 1.46 4.25
C LEU A 99 6.49 2.54 5.18
N GLY A 100 7.81 2.70 5.13
CA GLY A 100 8.51 3.75 5.88
C GLY A 100 8.23 5.16 5.36
N SER A 101 8.33 6.18 6.21
CA SER A 101 8.03 7.58 5.84
C SER A 101 8.97 8.16 4.79
N THR A 102 10.18 7.62 4.66
CA THR A 102 11.19 8.00 3.65
C THR A 102 11.43 6.90 2.61
N GLU A 103 10.61 5.85 2.62
CA GLU A 103 10.76 4.68 1.76
C GLU A 103 9.93 4.83 0.48
N SER A 104 10.44 4.36 -0.66
CA SER A 104 9.66 4.31 -1.89
C SER A 104 8.75 3.06 -1.93
N PRO A 105 7.57 3.12 -2.57
CA PRO A 105 6.70 1.96 -2.73
C PRO A 105 7.38 0.76 -3.41
N ASP A 106 8.38 1.02 -4.25
CA ASP A 106 9.19 0.01 -4.94
C ASP A 106 10.11 -0.77 -3.99
N LEU A 107 10.81 -0.07 -3.08
CA LEU A 107 11.66 -0.72 -2.07
C LEU A 107 10.82 -1.53 -1.08
N PHE A 108 9.69 -0.97 -0.64
CA PHE A 108 8.74 -1.66 0.23
C PHE A 108 8.19 -2.94 -0.44
N LEU A 109 7.83 -2.89 -1.73
CA LEU A 109 7.35 -4.07 -2.42
C LEU A 109 8.46 -5.09 -2.72
N ALA A 110 9.69 -4.65 -2.97
CA ALA A 110 10.84 -5.53 -3.11
C ALA A 110 11.09 -6.30 -1.79
N GLU A 111 11.04 -5.61 -0.66
CA GLU A 111 11.18 -6.20 0.67
C GLU A 111 10.03 -7.18 1.00
N LEU A 112 8.78 -6.84 0.65
CA LEU A 112 7.67 -7.79 0.79
C LEU A 112 7.86 -9.06 -0.04
N ARG A 113 8.42 -8.97 -1.25
CA ARG A 113 8.75 -10.15 -2.06
C ARG A 113 9.85 -10.99 -1.45
N ARG A 114 10.88 -10.35 -0.87
CA ARG A 114 11.99 -11.02 -0.16
C ARG A 114 11.51 -11.76 1.09
N LEU A 115 10.62 -11.14 1.87
CA LEU A 115 10.01 -11.78 3.04
C LEU A 115 9.05 -12.91 2.63
N ALA A 116 8.28 -12.72 1.55
CA ALA A 116 7.39 -13.75 1.02
C ALA A 116 8.14 -15.00 0.52
N SER A 117 9.30 -14.85 -0.12
CA SER A 117 10.10 -16.01 -0.56
C SER A 117 10.76 -16.76 0.59
N LEU A 118 11.01 -16.12 1.74
CA LEU A 118 11.51 -16.76 2.96
C LEU A 118 10.46 -17.60 3.72
N CYS A 119 9.17 -17.39 3.45
CA CYS A 119 8.06 -18.13 4.06
C CYS A 119 7.12 -18.78 3.02
N ASP A 120 7.64 -19.10 1.84
CA ASP A 120 6.95 -19.81 0.74
C ASP A 120 5.63 -19.17 0.24
N ILE A 121 5.44 -17.86 0.45
CA ILE A 121 4.26 -17.12 -0.04
C ILE A 121 4.46 -16.76 -1.53
N VAL A 122 4.03 -17.66 -2.41
CA VAL A 122 4.09 -17.46 -3.87
C VAL A 122 2.86 -16.76 -4.48
N SER A 123 1.84 -16.43 -3.68
CA SER A 123 0.59 -15.85 -4.18
C SER A 123 0.70 -14.34 -4.43
N GLU A 124 0.57 -13.91 -5.70
CA GLU A 124 0.48 -12.47 -6.05
C GLU A 124 -0.67 -11.78 -5.30
N LYS A 125 -1.78 -12.48 -5.05
CA LYS A 125 -2.90 -11.94 -4.28
C LYS A 125 -2.53 -11.71 -2.80
N ALA A 126 -1.78 -12.62 -2.18
CA ALA A 126 -1.29 -12.43 -0.81
C ALA A 126 -0.29 -11.25 -0.74
N LEU A 127 0.63 -11.15 -1.71
CA LEU A 127 1.54 -10.02 -1.87
C LEU A 127 0.80 -8.69 -2.06
N ALA A 128 -0.27 -8.66 -2.87
CA ALA A 128 -1.11 -7.48 -3.06
C ALA A 128 -1.87 -7.10 -1.79
N CYS A 129 -2.42 -8.07 -1.06
CA CYS A 129 -3.05 -7.83 0.24
C CYS A 129 -2.05 -7.26 1.25
N ALA A 130 -0.84 -7.82 1.36
CA ALA A 130 0.21 -7.32 2.25
C ALA A 130 0.70 -5.92 1.85
N PHE A 131 0.92 -5.68 0.55
CA PHE A 131 1.27 -4.36 0.02
C PHE A 131 0.22 -3.31 0.39
N VAL A 132 -1.04 -3.56 0.07
CA VAL A 132 -2.14 -2.63 0.41
C VAL A 132 -2.30 -2.48 1.92
N ALA A 133 -2.14 -3.54 2.71
CA ALA A 133 -2.21 -3.47 4.17
C ALA A 133 -1.05 -2.65 4.77
N GLY A 134 0.15 -2.69 4.17
CA GLY A 134 1.32 -1.98 4.68
C GLY A 134 1.39 -0.49 4.34
N LEU A 135 0.56 0.01 3.42
CA LEU A 135 0.51 1.43 3.06
C LEU A 135 -0.12 2.32 4.17
N PRO A 136 0.23 3.63 4.22
CA PRO A 136 -0.42 4.60 5.10
C PRO A 136 -1.92 4.72 4.81
N GLU A 137 -2.74 4.98 5.85
CA GLU A 137 -4.20 4.88 5.75
C GLU A 137 -4.82 5.79 4.68
N GLY A 138 -4.36 7.05 4.54
CA GLY A 138 -4.83 7.94 3.47
C GLY A 138 -4.59 7.37 2.07
N VAL A 139 -3.40 6.79 1.84
CA VAL A 139 -3.07 6.11 0.57
C VAL A 139 -3.96 4.88 0.34
N ARG A 140 -4.24 4.09 1.39
CA ARG A 140 -5.16 2.94 1.31
C ARG A 140 -6.57 3.37 0.94
N GLN A 141 -7.06 4.48 1.51
CA GLN A 141 -8.39 5.03 1.22
C GLN A 141 -8.47 5.56 -0.22
N LEU A 142 -7.48 6.33 -0.68
CA LEU A 142 -7.42 6.85 -2.05
C LEU A 142 -7.32 5.72 -3.10
N LEU A 143 -6.55 4.65 -2.83
CA LEU A 143 -6.51 3.46 -3.68
C LEU A 143 -7.87 2.76 -3.80
N ARG A 144 -8.60 2.62 -2.68
CA ARG A 144 -9.93 1.98 -2.61
C ARG A 144 -11.03 2.83 -3.25
N ALA A 145 -10.96 4.15 -3.13
CA ALA A 145 -11.98 5.06 -3.65
C ALA A 145 -12.04 5.08 -5.20
N GLY A 146 -10.93 4.77 -5.88
CA GLY A 146 -10.82 4.94 -7.32
C GLY A 146 -11.20 3.75 -8.20
N SER A 147 -11.28 2.51 -7.69
CA SER A 147 -11.55 1.31 -8.52
C SER A 147 -11.96 0.08 -7.73
N ARG A 148 -12.47 -0.93 -8.45
CA ARG A 148 -12.52 -2.33 -8.00
C ARG A 148 -11.09 -2.84 -7.80
N MET A 149 -10.68 -3.03 -6.55
CA MET A 149 -9.31 -3.44 -6.24
C MET A 149 -9.02 -4.89 -6.64
N GLU A 150 -10.07 -5.71 -6.75
CA GLU A 150 -10.04 -7.13 -7.10
C GLU A 150 -9.60 -7.37 -8.55
N GLU A 151 -9.72 -6.36 -9.41
CA GLU A 151 -9.39 -6.41 -10.84
C GLU A 151 -7.97 -5.87 -11.15
N LEU A 152 -7.27 -5.30 -10.15
CA LEU A 152 -5.96 -4.70 -10.33
C LEU A 152 -4.83 -5.71 -10.14
N SER A 153 -3.83 -5.71 -11.02
CA SER A 153 -2.57 -6.43 -10.77
C SER A 153 -1.71 -5.70 -9.74
N LEU A 154 -0.76 -6.42 -9.13
CA LEU A 154 0.18 -5.86 -8.15
C LEU A 154 0.97 -4.66 -8.72
N ALA A 155 1.33 -4.73 -10.01
CA ALA A 155 2.02 -3.64 -10.71
C ALA A 155 1.14 -2.39 -10.89
N GLN A 156 -0.16 -2.56 -11.12
CA GLN A 156 -1.11 -1.44 -11.22
C GLN A 156 -1.37 -0.79 -9.86
N MET A 157 -1.46 -1.58 -8.78
CA MET A 157 -1.56 -1.05 -7.42
C MET A 157 -0.32 -0.24 -7.04
N LEU A 158 0.87 -0.76 -7.34
CA LEU A 158 2.15 -0.07 -7.13
C LEU A 158 2.21 1.27 -7.88
N ALA A 159 1.87 1.29 -9.18
CA ALA A 159 1.90 2.50 -9.99
C ALA A 159 0.96 3.59 -9.44
N ARG A 160 -0.20 3.22 -8.91
CA ARG A 160 -1.14 4.16 -8.26
C ARG A 160 -0.64 4.63 -6.89
N ALA A 161 -0.05 3.75 -6.10
CA ALA A 161 0.52 4.10 -4.81
C ALA A 161 1.63 5.15 -4.97
N ARG A 162 2.52 4.98 -5.98
CA ARG A 162 3.50 6.02 -6.35
C ARG A 162 2.83 7.36 -6.67
N ALA A 163 1.82 7.36 -7.54
CA ALA A 163 1.13 8.60 -7.95
C ALA A 163 0.54 9.36 -6.75
N ILE A 164 -0.18 8.66 -5.86
CA ILE A 164 -0.76 9.24 -4.64
C ILE A 164 0.33 9.83 -3.73
N LEU A 165 1.39 9.06 -3.45
CA LEU A 165 2.48 9.50 -2.57
C LEU A 165 3.32 10.65 -3.16
N THR A 166 3.24 10.89 -4.47
CA THR A 166 3.89 12.03 -5.13
C THR A 166 3.01 13.29 -5.10
N ASP A 167 1.68 13.13 -5.08
CA ASP A 167 0.70 14.23 -5.04
C ASP A 167 0.47 14.77 -3.61
N GLU A 168 0.62 13.91 -2.59
CA GLU A 168 0.53 14.27 -1.15
C GLU A 168 1.72 15.15 -0.64
N CYS A 169 2.63 15.58 -1.52
CA CYS A 169 3.66 16.58 -1.22
C CYS A 169 3.48 17.79 -2.15
N PRO A 170 2.85 18.87 -1.67
CA PRO A 170 3.55 19.75 -0.72
C PRO A 170 2.70 20.20 0.49
N ALA A 171 3.16 19.86 1.69
CA ALA A 171 2.61 20.35 2.96
C ALA A 171 3.04 21.79 3.34
N THR A 172 3.37 22.63 2.36
CA THR A 172 3.44 24.09 2.52
C THR A 172 2.71 24.78 1.38
N VAL A 173 1.72 25.61 1.74
CA VAL A 173 0.87 26.39 0.83
C VAL A 173 -0.10 25.58 -0.05
N ARG A 174 -1.10 24.92 0.56
CA ARG A 174 -2.45 24.90 -0.03
C ARG A 174 -3.63 24.68 0.91
N ASP A 175 -3.84 25.61 1.83
CA ASP A 175 -5.19 25.83 2.39
C ASP A 175 -6.02 26.63 1.37
N ALA A 176 -6.40 25.98 0.26
CA ALA A 176 -7.19 26.59 -0.82
C ALA A 176 -7.94 25.59 -1.72
N CYS A 177 -9.27 25.60 -1.56
CA CYS A 177 -10.31 25.20 -2.52
C CYS A 177 -10.65 23.70 -2.67
N LEU A 178 -11.50 23.23 -1.76
CA LEU A 178 -12.56 22.29 -2.14
C LEU A 178 -13.60 23.00 -3.03
N SER A 179 -13.51 22.83 -4.36
CA SER A 179 -14.68 22.63 -5.26
C SER A 179 -14.35 22.77 -6.75
N ALA A 180 -15.14 22.04 -7.54
CA ALA A 180 -15.44 22.24 -8.96
C ALA A 180 -14.32 21.98 -10.00
N ARG A 181 -14.54 20.90 -10.75
CA ARG A 181 -14.00 20.63 -12.09
C ARG A 181 -14.06 21.86 -13.01
N GLN A 182 -13.07 22.02 -13.88
CA GLN A 182 -13.26 22.46 -15.27
C GLN A 182 -11.98 22.26 -16.11
N SER A 183 -12.14 21.63 -17.27
CA SER A 183 -11.14 21.61 -18.35
C SER A 183 -11.60 22.59 -19.43
N GLY A 184 -10.72 23.48 -19.90
CA GLY A 184 -11.00 24.39 -21.02
C GLY A 184 -10.45 25.81 -20.81
N PRO A 185 -9.53 26.33 -21.64
CA PRO A 185 -8.79 27.56 -21.36
C PRO A 185 -9.31 28.82 -22.06
N THR A 186 -8.67 29.94 -21.73
CA THR A 186 -8.65 31.25 -22.44
C THR A 186 -9.93 32.10 -22.49
N ALA A 187 -10.02 33.07 -21.57
CA ALA A 187 -10.16 34.49 -21.94
C ALA A 187 -9.77 35.40 -20.76
N GLN A 188 -8.87 36.36 -20.99
CA GLN A 188 -8.61 37.45 -20.03
C GLN A 188 -9.79 38.43 -20.07
N THR A 189 -10.41 38.76 -18.93
CA THR A 189 -11.15 40.04 -18.79
C THR A 189 -11.16 40.52 -17.35
N ALA A 190 -10.81 41.80 -17.18
CA ALA A 190 -10.67 42.46 -15.89
C ALA A 190 -11.95 42.49 -15.03
N VAL A 191 -11.75 42.62 -13.72
CA VAL A 191 -12.76 42.83 -12.67
C VAL A 191 -13.78 43.91 -13.07
N ARG A 192 -14.95 43.50 -13.56
CA ARG A 192 -16.10 44.39 -13.77
C ARG A 192 -17.00 44.38 -12.53
N GLY A 193 -16.71 45.29 -11.61
CA GLY A 193 -17.50 45.47 -10.38
C GLY A 193 -19.00 45.64 -10.66
N LEU A 194 -19.82 44.99 -9.82
CA LEU A 194 -21.28 44.88 -9.95
C LEU A 194 -21.93 46.25 -10.21
N ARG A 195 -22.77 46.30 -11.26
CA ARG A 195 -23.59 47.47 -11.62
C ARG A 195 -25.07 47.14 -11.48
N CYS A 196 -25.83 48.11 -10.98
CA CYS A 196 -27.28 48.08 -10.93
C CYS A 196 -27.86 48.06 -12.35
N TYR A 197 -28.64 47.02 -12.66
CA TYR A 197 -29.26 46.84 -13.98
C TYR A 197 -30.26 47.95 -14.35
N ALA A 198 -30.82 48.66 -13.36
CA ALA A 198 -31.83 49.71 -13.60
C ALA A 198 -31.25 51.10 -13.94
N CYS A 199 -30.00 51.39 -13.55
CA CYS A 199 -29.40 52.73 -13.74
C CYS A 199 -27.91 52.72 -14.13
N GLY A 200 -27.25 51.56 -14.23
CA GLY A 200 -25.83 51.43 -14.54
C GLY A 200 -24.86 51.83 -13.40
N GLY A 201 -25.36 52.39 -12.30
CA GLY A 201 -24.56 52.76 -11.12
C GLY A 201 -23.91 51.56 -10.43
N ARG A 202 -22.75 51.77 -9.78
CA ARG A 202 -22.02 50.71 -9.07
C ARG A 202 -22.53 50.52 -7.63
N ASN A 203 -22.13 49.41 -7.01
CA ASN A 203 -22.24 49.13 -5.56
C ASN A 203 -23.67 49.09 -4.97
N HIS A 204 -24.71 48.82 -5.76
CA HIS A 204 -26.06 48.50 -5.24
C HIS A 204 -26.83 47.59 -6.21
N PHE A 205 -27.83 46.87 -5.72
CA PHE A 205 -28.72 46.04 -6.55
C PHE A 205 -29.95 46.85 -7.01
N ALA A 206 -30.60 46.40 -8.09
CA ALA A 206 -31.76 47.09 -8.67
C ALA A 206 -32.97 47.25 -7.71
N ARG A 207 -33.07 46.39 -6.69
CA ARG A 207 -34.05 46.50 -5.59
C ARG A 207 -33.80 47.68 -4.65
N ASP A 208 -32.56 48.12 -4.52
CA ASP A 208 -32.11 49.16 -3.58
C ASP A 208 -31.86 50.51 -4.29
N CYS A 209 -32.22 50.60 -5.57
CA CYS A 209 -31.97 51.76 -6.40
C CYS A 209 -32.94 52.92 -6.10
N LEU A 210 -32.43 53.96 -5.43
CA LEU A 210 -33.22 55.15 -5.07
C LEU A 210 -33.83 55.90 -6.27
N ALA A 211 -33.17 55.86 -7.43
CA ALA A 211 -33.71 56.45 -8.66
C ALA A 211 -35.06 55.84 -9.08
N ARG A 212 -35.29 54.55 -8.80
CA ARG A 212 -36.56 53.87 -9.11
C ARG A 212 -37.71 54.26 -8.17
N ARG A 213 -37.42 54.83 -7.00
CA ARG A 213 -38.45 55.37 -6.08
C ARG A 213 -38.90 56.79 -6.45
N GLN A 214 -38.10 57.52 -7.23
CA GLN A 214 -38.44 58.89 -7.66
C GLN A 214 -39.34 58.91 -8.92
N SER A 215 -39.32 57.86 -9.74
CA SER A 215 -40.23 57.72 -10.89
C SER A 215 -41.65 57.27 -10.52
N SER A 216 -41.89 56.86 -9.27
CA SER A 216 -43.20 56.35 -8.80
C SER A 216 -44.12 57.40 -8.17
N SER A 217 -43.77 58.69 -8.18
CA SER A 217 -44.56 59.76 -7.54
C SER A 217 -45.42 60.59 -8.51
N VAL A 218 -45.63 60.14 -9.75
CA VAL A 218 -46.49 60.85 -10.73
C VAL A 218 -47.38 59.84 -11.50
N SER A 219 -48.70 60.07 -11.42
CA SER A 219 -49.78 59.53 -12.28
C SER A 219 -50.34 58.09 -12.07
N ASN A 220 -51.29 58.02 -11.13
CA ASN A 220 -52.73 57.72 -11.37
C ASN A 220 -53.26 56.31 -11.81
N ARG A 221 -54.03 55.69 -10.89
CA ARG A 221 -55.29 54.89 -11.03
C ARG A 221 -55.62 54.16 -12.36
N ASN A 222 -55.75 52.81 -12.33
CA ASN A 222 -57.04 52.06 -12.31
C ASN A 222 -56.90 50.55 -12.64
N GLY A 223 -57.74 49.70 -12.00
CA GLY A 223 -58.40 48.54 -12.65
C GLY A 223 -57.82 47.11 -12.51
N GLY A 224 -58.66 46.16 -12.07
CA GLY A 224 -58.50 44.68 -12.18
C GLY A 224 -57.57 44.04 -11.13
N GLN A 225 -57.93 43.03 -10.32
CA GLN A 225 -58.57 41.72 -10.60
C GLN A 225 -57.77 40.90 -11.64
N ASP A 226 -57.43 39.61 -11.46
CA ASP A 226 -57.92 38.62 -10.48
C ASP A 226 -56.88 37.52 -10.13
N SER A 227 -57.24 36.73 -9.12
CA SER A 227 -56.58 35.62 -8.43
C SER A 227 -56.19 34.40 -9.29
N ARG A 228 -55.10 33.73 -8.90
CA ARG A 228 -55.11 32.26 -8.59
C ARG A 228 -53.78 31.72 -8.04
N HIS A 229 -53.79 31.24 -6.80
CA HIS A 229 -52.84 30.24 -6.27
C HIS A 229 -53.54 28.87 -6.14
N PRO A 230 -52.87 27.75 -6.44
CA PRO A 230 -53.27 26.44 -5.95
C PRO A 230 -52.37 26.00 -4.78
N ALA A 231 -52.97 25.72 -3.62
CA ALA A 231 -52.29 25.06 -2.51
C ALA A 231 -52.14 23.55 -2.77
N ARG A 232 -51.01 22.95 -2.39
CA ARG A 232 -50.82 21.49 -2.34
C ARG A 232 -50.88 21.00 -0.90
N ASN A 233 -51.91 20.23 -0.58
CA ASN A 233 -52.02 19.51 0.70
C ASN A 233 -51.02 18.36 0.75
N HIS A 234 -50.21 18.30 1.82
CA HIS A 234 -49.50 17.08 2.22
C HIS A 234 -50.22 16.42 3.39
N GLY A 235 -50.83 15.26 3.13
CA GLY A 235 -51.48 14.45 4.16
C GLY A 235 -50.49 13.54 4.87
N PHE A 236 -50.09 13.89 6.10
CA PHE A 236 -49.43 12.96 7.02
C PHE A 236 -50.50 12.04 7.66
N ARG A 237 -50.32 10.72 7.60
CA ARG A 237 -51.02 9.78 8.51
C ARG A 237 -50.01 9.04 9.38
N ARG A 238 -50.28 9.07 10.69
CA ARG A 238 -49.53 8.40 11.75
C ARG A 238 -50.49 7.42 12.44
N LEU A 239 -50.11 6.16 12.56
CA LEU A 239 -50.70 5.10 13.39
C LEU A 239 -49.73 3.90 13.27
N GLY A 240 -49.34 3.19 14.33
CA GLY A 240 -49.57 3.35 15.77
C GLY A 240 -48.76 2.26 16.48
N ALA A 241 -48.21 2.52 17.67
CA ALA A 241 -47.33 1.57 18.36
C ALA A 241 -48.10 0.59 19.26
N ALA A 242 -47.56 -0.61 19.46
CA ALA A 242 -47.87 -1.50 20.59
C ALA A 242 -46.64 -2.35 20.97
N THR A 243 -46.43 -2.55 22.28
CA THR A 243 -45.17 -3.02 22.89
C THR A 243 -45.24 -4.42 23.53
N SER A 244 -44.06 -5.08 23.62
CA SER A 244 -43.58 -5.99 24.70
C SER A 244 -44.13 -7.45 24.75
N ARG A 245 -43.63 -8.43 25.56
CA ARG A 245 -42.74 -8.37 26.75
C ARG A 245 -42.06 -9.75 27.12
N ARG A 246 -40.72 -9.87 27.11
CA ARG A 246 -39.90 -10.95 27.78
C ARG A 246 -40.15 -12.39 27.25
N GLN A 247 -39.46 -13.50 27.60
CA GLN A 247 -38.33 -13.92 28.48
C GLN A 247 -37.24 -14.62 27.58
N GLY A 248 -36.04 -15.05 27.99
CA GLY A 248 -35.42 -15.21 29.31
C GLY A 248 -35.28 -16.69 29.72
N ASN A 249 -34.10 -17.29 29.57
CA ASN A 249 -33.47 -18.15 30.58
C ASN A 249 -31.99 -18.44 30.26
N GLU A 250 -31.19 -18.43 31.32
CA GLU A 250 -29.88 -19.08 31.42
C GLU A 250 -30.13 -20.51 31.95
N ASP A 251 -29.21 -21.45 31.72
CA ASP A 251 -28.98 -22.60 32.62
C ASP A 251 -27.64 -23.27 32.22
N GLY A 252 -26.79 -23.54 33.19
CA GLY A 252 -25.48 -24.18 33.00
C GLY A 252 -25.41 -25.53 33.70
N VAL A 253 -24.61 -26.44 33.15
CA VAL A 253 -24.27 -27.73 33.77
C VAL A 253 -22.78 -28.02 33.52
N GLU A 254 -21.96 -27.88 34.57
CA GLU A 254 -20.75 -28.71 34.72
C GLU A 254 -21.18 -30.18 34.89
N GLU A 255 -20.39 -31.16 34.44
CA GLU A 255 -19.82 -32.18 35.35
C GLU A 255 -18.93 -33.22 34.63
N SER A 256 -17.75 -33.47 35.25
CA SER A 256 -16.89 -34.66 35.28
C SER A 256 -16.50 -35.45 34.01
N ALA A 257 -15.17 -35.54 33.82
CA ALA A 257 -14.52 -36.73 33.29
C ALA A 257 -14.27 -37.78 34.40
N PRO A 258 -14.22 -39.09 34.08
CA PRO A 258 -13.55 -40.08 34.91
C PRO A 258 -12.22 -40.53 34.29
N ALA A 259 -11.20 -40.67 35.13
CA ALA A 259 -9.93 -41.31 34.75
C ALA A 259 -10.04 -42.84 34.78
N SER A 260 -9.26 -43.54 33.94
CA SER A 260 -8.49 -44.73 34.33
C SER A 260 -7.62 -45.27 33.19
N PHE A 261 -6.33 -45.43 33.45
CA PHE A 261 -5.50 -46.44 32.77
C PHE A 261 -5.93 -47.84 33.25
N PRO A 262 -5.65 -48.89 32.47
CA PRO A 262 -4.63 -49.80 32.97
C PRO A 262 -3.54 -50.17 31.96
N ARG A 263 -2.59 -50.95 32.46
CA ARG A 263 -1.24 -51.22 31.97
C ARG A 263 -1.15 -52.66 31.44
N VAL A 264 -0.12 -52.95 30.65
CA VAL A 264 0.39 -54.30 30.29
C VAL A 264 -0.41 -55.06 29.21
N HIS A 265 0.15 -55.11 27.99
CA HIS A 265 0.97 -56.26 27.60
C HIS A 265 2.06 -55.85 26.59
#